data_AF-A0A1F8RY22-F1
#
_entry.id   AF-A0A1F8RY22-F1
#
_cell.length_a   1.000
_cell.length_b   1.000
_cell.length_c   1.000
_cell.angle_alpha   90.00
_cell.angle_beta   90.00
_cell.angle_gamma   90.00
#
_symmetry.space_group_name_H-M   'P 1'
#
loop_
_entity.id
_entity.type
_entity.pdbx_description
1 polymer ?
#
loop_
_entity_poly.entity_id
_entity_poly.type
_entity_poly.pdbx_seq_one_letter_code
_entity_poly.pdbx_strand_id
1 'polypeptide(L)'
;MSDAGLYGSVYEQLRTYADRLDHALIALRNPQGEIAQEARLEIVGLLREITNEDSTNPATRLVTAILKQRLPAVAGQGLTLCRSLAHALEQRPPTSADLDQLEQVALALDKECSSTLARIKGMR
;
A
#
# COMPACT_ATOMS: atom_id res chain seq x y z
N MET A 1 -6.16 22.90 10.89
CA MET A 1 -5.19 21.80 11.01
C MET A 1 -3.83 22.34 10.62
N SER A 2 -2.79 22.13 11.43
CA SER A 2 -1.42 22.49 11.03
C SER A 2 -0.88 21.47 10.03
N ASP A 3 -0.04 21.91 9.09
CA ASP A 3 0.60 21.03 8.11
C ASP A 3 1.36 19.89 8.79
N ALA A 4 2.02 20.16 9.92
CA ALA A 4 2.70 19.15 10.72
C ALA A 4 1.75 18.02 11.22
N GLY A 5 0.50 18.35 11.56
CA GLY A 5 -0.50 17.36 11.96
C GLY A 5 -1.02 16.51 10.79
N LEU A 6 -1.10 17.09 9.60
CA LEU A 6 -1.47 16.37 8.37
C LEU A 6 -0.34 15.44 7.89
N TYR A 7 0.91 15.90 7.89
CA TYR A 7 2.04 15.04 7.54
C TYR A 7 2.23 13.90 8.55
N GLY A 8 1.99 14.15 9.83
CA GLY A 8 1.99 13.11 10.86
C GLY A 8 0.97 12.01 10.60
N SER A 9 -0.30 12.36 10.30
CA SER A 9 -1.32 11.36 10.00
C SER A 9 -1.06 10.59 8.70
N VAL A 10 -0.47 11.24 7.70
CA VAL A 10 -0.07 10.59 6.44
C VAL A 10 1.08 9.61 6.67
N TYR A 11 2.08 9.99 7.48
CA TYR A 11 3.18 9.09 7.84
C TYR A 11 2.67 7.84 8.57
N GLU A 12 1.82 8.01 9.58
CA GLU A 12 1.24 6.87 10.32
C GLU A 12 0.41 5.96 9.40
N GLN A 13 -0.34 6.54 8.45
CA GLN A 13 -1.10 5.77 7.47
C GLN A 13 -0.19 4.99 6.51
N LEU A 14 0.86 5.63 5.98
CA LEU A 14 1.85 4.97 5.11
C LEU A 14 2.54 3.82 5.83
N ARG A 15 2.96 4.05 7.07
CA ARG A 15 3.56 3.04 7.92
C ARG A 15 2.62 1.86 8.15
N THR A 16 1.37 2.14 8.50
CA THR A 16 0.35 1.10 8.70
C THR A 16 0.13 0.26 7.43
N TYR A 17 0.13 0.89 6.25
CA TYR A 17 -0.01 0.15 5.00
C TYR A 17 1.23 -0.68 4.66
N ALA A 18 2.44 -0.15 4.88
CA ALA A 18 3.68 -0.90 4.67
C ALA A 18 3.74 -2.13 5.59
N ASP A 19 3.53 -1.93 6.90
CA ASP A 19 3.59 -3.00 7.90
C ASP A 19 2.59 -4.14 7.60
N ARG A 20 1.35 -3.78 7.20
CA ARG A 20 0.31 -4.76 6.84
C ARG A 20 0.65 -5.53 5.57
N LEU A 21 1.14 -4.83 4.54
CA LEU A 21 1.51 -5.45 3.27
C LEU A 21 2.69 -6.42 3.44
N ASP A 22 3.71 -6.02 4.20
CA ASP A 22 4.88 -6.87 4.50
C ASP A 22 4.50 -8.12 5.30
N HIS A 23 3.68 -7.96 6.35
CA HIS A 23 3.24 -9.09 7.15
C HIS A 23 2.45 -10.12 6.33
N ALA A 24 1.52 -9.63 5.51
CA ALA A 24 0.73 -10.48 4.63
C ALA A 24 1.58 -11.13 3.52
N LEU A 25 2.58 -10.43 2.98
CA LEU A 25 3.52 -11.00 2.01
C LEU A 25 4.34 -12.16 2.60
N ILE A 26 4.80 -12.03 3.84
CA ILE A 26 5.51 -13.11 4.56
C ILE A 26 4.60 -14.34 4.72
N ALA A 27 3.33 -14.11 5.09
CA ALA A 27 2.34 -15.17 5.24
C ALA A 27 2.01 -15.86 3.91
N LEU A 28 1.95 -15.12 2.80
CA LEU A 28 1.73 -15.68 1.46
C LEU A 28 2.93 -16.46 0.93
N ARG A 29 4.16 -16.09 1.29
CA ARG A 29 5.39 -16.80 0.91
C ARG A 29 5.58 -18.12 1.68
N ASN A 30 5.01 -18.24 2.89
CA ASN A 30 5.04 -19.45 3.71
C ASN A 30 3.61 -19.93 4.01
N PRO A 31 2.86 -20.42 3.01
CA PRO A 31 1.43 -20.63 3.15
C PRO A 31 1.12 -21.78 4.09
N GLN A 32 0.60 -21.47 5.27
CA GLN A 32 -0.19 -22.40 6.08
C GLN A 32 -1.67 -22.08 5.83
N GLY A 33 -2.41 -23.04 5.26
CA GLY A 33 -3.78 -22.92 4.73
C GLY A 33 -4.58 -21.67 5.10
N GLU A 34 -5.07 -21.59 6.35
CA GLU A 34 -5.92 -20.49 6.84
C GLU A 34 -5.19 -19.15 6.90
N ILE A 35 -3.93 -19.14 7.34
CA ILE A 35 -3.09 -17.93 7.44
C ILE A 35 -2.86 -17.30 6.06
N ALA A 36 -2.66 -18.12 5.02
CA ALA A 36 -2.48 -17.64 3.66
C ALA A 36 -3.77 -17.02 3.08
N GLN A 37 -4.93 -17.56 3.45
CA GLN A 37 -6.22 -17.02 3.03
C GLN A 37 -6.52 -15.68 3.70
N GLU A 38 -6.25 -15.55 5.00
CA GLU A 38 -6.39 -14.30 5.74
C GLU A 38 -5.45 -13.21 5.19
N ALA A 39 -4.18 -13.56 4.98
CA ALA A 39 -3.20 -12.65 4.38
C ALA A 39 -3.63 -12.17 2.98
N ARG A 40 -4.21 -13.06 2.17
CA ARG A 40 -4.75 -12.70 0.85
C ARG A 40 -5.88 -11.69 0.96
N LEU A 41 -6.83 -11.91 1.87
CA LEU A 41 -7.95 -10.99 2.11
C LEU A 41 -7.48 -9.65 2.66
N GLU A 42 -6.46 -9.64 3.52
CA GLU A 42 -5.87 -8.43 4.05
C GLU A 42 -5.24 -7.57 2.94
N ILE A 43 -4.46 -8.19 2.04
CA ILE A 43 -3.86 -7.49 0.90
C ILE A 43 -4.94 -6.95 -0.03
N VAL A 44 -5.97 -7.74 -0.33
CA VAL A 44 -7.11 -7.27 -1.13
C VAL A 44 -7.75 -6.04 -0.49
N GLY A 45 -8.04 -6.10 0.82
CA GLY A 45 -8.62 -4.98 1.55
C GLY A 45 -7.76 -3.71 1.49
N LEU A 46 -6.46 -3.86 1.69
CA LEU A 46 -5.50 -2.75 1.63
C LEU A 46 -5.41 -2.14 0.22
N LEU A 47 -5.32 -2.96 -0.82
CA LEU A 47 -5.29 -2.48 -2.21
C LEU A 47 -6.59 -1.79 -2.61
N ARG A 48 -7.74 -2.27 -2.14
CA ARG A 48 -9.04 -1.62 -2.32
C ARG A 48 -9.11 -0.28 -1.59
N GLU A 49 -8.61 -0.21 -0.36
CA GLU A 49 -8.54 1.02 0.43
C GLU A 49 -7.69 2.09 -0.26
N ILE A 50 -6.51 1.72 -0.76
CA ILE A 50 -5.60 2.60 -1.50
C ILE A 50 -6.22 3.10 -2.80
N THR A 51 -7.03 2.27 -3.46
CA THR A 51 -7.62 2.57 -4.77
C THR A 51 -9.03 3.18 -4.68
N ASN A 52 -9.55 3.35 -3.47
CA ASN A 52 -10.85 3.95 -3.19
C ASN A 52 -10.80 5.47 -3.35
N GLU A 53 -11.34 5.96 -4.46
CA GLU A 53 -11.38 7.39 -4.78
C GLU A 53 -12.43 8.16 -3.96
N ASP A 54 -13.40 7.44 -3.39
CA ASP A 54 -14.49 8.00 -2.57
C ASP A 54 -14.16 8.06 -1.08
N SER A 55 -12.92 7.75 -0.69
CA SER A 55 -12.50 7.81 0.72
C SER A 55 -12.65 9.23 1.28
N THR A 56 -13.36 9.35 2.39
CA THR A 56 -13.51 10.62 3.11
C THR A 56 -12.32 10.92 4.04
N ASN A 57 -11.43 9.94 4.25
CA ASN A 57 -10.25 10.11 5.09
C ASN A 57 -9.17 10.92 4.33
N PRO A 58 -8.78 12.11 4.81
CA PRO A 58 -7.80 12.96 4.14
C PRO A 58 -6.41 12.30 4.05
N ALA A 59 -6.01 11.47 5.03
CA ALA A 59 -4.75 10.75 4.99
C ALA A 59 -4.77 9.69 3.88
N THR A 60 -5.83 8.89 3.78
CA THR A 60 -6.01 7.91 2.70
C THR A 60 -5.99 8.60 1.32
N ARG A 61 -6.73 9.71 1.15
CA ARG A 61 -6.72 10.47 -0.11
C ARG A 61 -5.33 10.98 -0.48
N LEU A 62 -4.56 11.47 0.51
CA LEU A 62 -3.21 11.96 0.27
C LEU A 62 -2.27 10.81 -0.10
N VAL A 63 -2.36 9.67 0.60
CA VAL A 63 -1.60 8.45 0.28
C VAL A 63 -1.92 7.96 -1.13
N THR A 64 -3.20 7.87 -1.51
CA THR A 64 -3.62 7.54 -2.87
C THR A 64 -3.04 8.53 -3.89
N ALA A 65 -3.07 9.83 -3.62
CA ALA A 65 -2.50 10.85 -4.50
C ALA A 65 -0.98 10.74 -4.62
N ILE A 66 -0.27 10.45 -3.53
CA ILE A 66 1.18 10.26 -3.54
C ILE A 66 1.54 8.98 -4.31
N LEU A 67 0.81 7.88 -4.09
CA LEU A 67 1.00 6.63 -4.82
C LEU A 67 0.74 6.79 -6.32
N LYS A 68 -0.27 7.57 -6.73
CA LYS A 68 -0.47 7.97 -8.14
C LYS A 68 0.78 8.63 -8.74
N GLN A 69 1.50 9.43 -7.96
CA GLN A 69 2.69 10.17 -8.41
C GLN A 69 4.01 9.40 -8.27
N ARG A 70 4.09 8.42 -7.36
CA ARG A 70 5.34 7.75 -6.95
C ARG A 70 5.47 6.29 -7.39
N LEU A 71 4.38 5.68 -7.83
CA LEU A 71 4.40 4.41 -8.57
C LEU A 71 4.69 4.51 -10.10
N PRO A 72 5.18 5.61 -10.73
CA PRO A 72 5.37 5.63 -12.19
C PRO A 72 6.63 4.91 -12.67
N ALA A 73 7.29 4.08 -11.84
CA ALA A 73 8.16 3.04 -12.36
C ALA A 73 7.39 2.04 -13.27
N VAL A 74 6.05 2.04 -13.19
CA VAL A 74 5.14 1.38 -14.15
C VAL A 74 4.19 2.44 -14.74
N ALA A 75 4.72 3.36 -15.57
CA ALA A 75 3.98 4.17 -16.55
C ALA A 75 2.60 4.74 -16.13
N GLY A 76 2.47 5.33 -14.93
CA GLY A 76 1.21 5.94 -14.49
C GLY A 76 0.08 4.95 -14.16
N GLN A 77 0.39 3.65 -14.09
CA GLN A 77 -0.58 2.58 -13.86
C GLN A 77 -0.62 2.08 -12.41
N GLY A 78 0.05 2.74 -11.46
CA GLY A 78 0.17 2.25 -10.07
C GLY A 78 -1.16 1.89 -9.39
N LEU A 79 -2.19 2.72 -9.54
CA LEU A 79 -3.51 2.39 -9.02
C LEU A 79 -4.23 1.32 -9.85
N THR A 80 -4.03 1.31 -11.16
CA THR A 80 -4.54 0.25 -12.03
C THR A 80 -3.95 -1.09 -11.63
N LEU A 81 -2.64 -1.14 -11.35
CA LEU A 81 -1.93 -2.30 -10.84
C LEU A 81 -2.52 -2.76 -9.50
N CYS A 82 -2.71 -1.85 -8.54
CA CYS A 82 -3.34 -2.19 -7.26
C CYS A 82 -4.77 -2.76 -7.45
N ARG A 83 -5.57 -2.18 -8.36
CA ARG A 83 -6.91 -2.71 -8.68
C ARG A 83 -6.86 -4.08 -9.33
N SER A 84 -5.95 -4.28 -10.29
CA SER A 84 -5.75 -5.55 -10.99
C SER A 84 -5.27 -6.65 -10.04
N LEU A 85 -4.32 -6.34 -9.15
CA LEU A 85 -3.85 -7.25 -8.11
C LEU A 85 -4.96 -7.61 -7.13
N ALA A 86 -5.72 -6.63 -6.63
CA ALA A 86 -6.86 -6.89 -5.75
C ALA A 86 -7.86 -7.84 -6.41
N HIS A 87 -8.21 -7.59 -7.67
CA HIS A 87 -9.13 -8.45 -8.42
C HIS A 87 -8.56 -9.85 -8.65
N ALA A 88 -7.28 -9.98 -9.00
CA ALA A 88 -6.64 -11.29 -9.20
C ALA A 88 -6.62 -12.12 -7.90
N LEU A 89 -6.29 -11.48 -6.78
CA LEU A 89 -6.22 -12.12 -5.45
C LEU A 89 -7.60 -12.46 -4.88
N GLU A 90 -8.67 -11.77 -5.29
CA GLU A 90 -10.04 -12.17 -4.95
C GLU A 90 -10.40 -13.51 -5.62
N GLN A 91 -9.97 -13.71 -6.87
CA GLN A 91 -10.40 -14.83 -7.71
C GLN A 91 -9.55 -16.09 -7.54
N ARG A 92 -8.25 -15.93 -7.25
CA ARG A 92 -7.30 -17.04 -7.21
C ARG A 92 -6.19 -16.82 -6.19
N PRO A 93 -5.50 -17.90 -5.76
CA PRO A 93 -4.23 -17.77 -5.05
C PRO A 93 -3.22 -16.93 -5.86
N PRO A 94 -2.34 -16.18 -5.17
CA PRO A 94 -1.28 -15.40 -5.80
C PRO A 94 -0.32 -16.30 -6.58
N THR A 95 0.09 -15.84 -7.75
CA THR A 95 1.23 -16.39 -8.50
C THR A 95 2.52 -15.69 -8.07
N SER A 96 3.68 -16.22 -8.45
CA SER A 96 4.97 -15.55 -8.20
C SER A 96 4.99 -14.13 -8.77
N ALA A 97 4.42 -13.93 -9.96
CA ALA A 97 4.33 -12.60 -10.56
C ALA A 97 3.47 -11.62 -9.75
N ASP A 98 2.39 -12.09 -9.12
CA ASP A 98 1.57 -11.23 -8.25
C ASP A 98 2.35 -10.86 -6.99
N LEU A 99 3.11 -11.80 -6.40
CA LEU A 99 3.96 -11.55 -5.23
C LEU A 99 5.08 -10.54 -5.56
N ASP A 100 5.76 -10.70 -6.69
CA ASP A 100 6.79 -9.77 -7.14
C ASP A 100 6.21 -8.35 -7.33
N GLN A 101 5.00 -8.24 -7.88
CA GLN A 101 4.33 -6.95 -8.05
C GLN A 101 3.91 -6.34 -6.70
N LEU A 102 3.41 -7.14 -5.77
CA LEU A 102 3.09 -6.69 -4.40
C LEU A 102 4.33 -6.21 -3.67
N GLU A 103 5.48 -6.87 -3.84
CA GLU A 103 6.76 -6.42 -3.27
C GLU A 103 7.21 -5.08 -3.85
N GLN A 104 6.98 -4.83 -5.15
CA GLN A 104 7.22 -3.51 -5.72
C GLN A 104 6.32 -2.43 -5.10
N VAL A 105 5.06 -2.77 -4.79
CA VAL A 105 4.14 -1.86 -4.08
C VAL A 105 4.64 -1.60 -2.65
N ALA A 106 5.07 -2.62 -1.92
CA ALA A 106 5.64 -2.48 -0.58
C ALA A 106 6.88 -1.57 -0.58
N LEU A 107 7.83 -1.82 -1.48
CA LEU A 107 9.02 -0.99 -1.64
C LEU A 107 8.70 0.48 -1.99
N ALA A 108 7.64 0.71 -2.75
CA ALA A 108 7.19 2.07 -3.07
C ALA A 108 6.59 2.77 -1.85
N LEU A 109 5.78 2.06 -1.06
CA LEU A 109 5.22 2.55 0.20
C LEU A 109 6.33 2.91 1.20
N ASP A 110 7.33 2.05 1.36
CA ASP A 110 8.47 2.27 2.26
C ASP A 110 9.32 3.48 1.89
N LYS A 111 9.61 3.64 0.59
CA LYS A 111 10.32 4.81 0.08
C LYS A 111 9.56 6.09 0.39
N GLU A 112 8.24 6.08 0.24
CA GLU A 112 7.43 7.25 0.52
C GLU A 112 7.26 7.52 2.02
N CYS A 113 7.14 6.47 2.83
CA CYS A 113 7.17 6.57 4.29
C CYS A 113 8.46 7.27 4.76
N SER A 114 9.61 6.84 4.23
CA SER A 114 10.92 7.44 4.50
C SER A 114 11.02 8.89 4.02
N SER A 115 10.51 9.19 2.82
CA SER A 115 10.44 10.56 2.24
C SER A 115 9.57 11.49 3.10
N THR A 116 8.40 11.01 3.54
CA THR A 116 7.47 11.76 4.37
C THR A 116 8.09 12.05 5.73
N LEU A 117 8.74 11.06 6.35
CA LEU A 117 9.45 11.25 7.61
C LEU A 117 10.60 12.26 7.49
N ALA A 118 11.36 12.23 6.41
CA ALA A 118 12.44 13.18 6.15
C ALA A 118 11.89 14.61 6.02
N ARG A 119 10.76 14.80 5.35
CA ARG A 119 10.08 16.11 5.26
C ARG A 119 9.60 16.59 6.63
N ILE A 120 9.00 15.73 7.44
CA ILE A 120 8.60 16.08 8.82
C ILE A 120 9.80 16.53 9.65
N LYS A 121 10.94 15.83 9.56
CA LYS A 121 12.17 16.17 10.29
C LYS A 121 12.81 17.48 9.81
N GLY A 122 12.76 17.78 8.51
CA GLY A 122 13.30 19.01 7.94
C GLY A 122 12.42 20.26 8.15
N MET A 123 11.16 20.08 8.56
CA MET A 123 10.26 21.18 8.94
C MET A 123 10.34 21.56 10.43
N ARG A 124 11.10 20.81 11.24
CA ARG A 124 11.29 21.08 12.67
C ARG A 124 12.45 22.03 12.92
#